data_AF-A0A935U588-F1
#
_entry.id   AF-A0A935U588-F1
#
_cell.length_a   1.000
_cell.length_b   1.000
_cell.length_c   1.000
_cell.angle_alpha   90.00
_cell.angle_beta   90.00
_cell.angle_gamma   90.00
#
_symmetry.space_group_name_H-M   'P 1'
#
loop_
_entity.id
_entity.type
_entity.pdbx_description
1 polymer ?
#
loop_
_entity_poly.entity_id
_entity_poly.type
_entity_poly.pdbx_seq_one_letter_code
_entity_poly.pdbx_strand_id
1 'polypeptide(L)'
;MHTFLFEEGLWTVKGEYVDEAGGRAALEGETRVTHRPGTWLNEGRMRIVRDGTPVDIENRYRIVPFADGADFTSWESDHPALGRLRGHFIVVGNAILSSCATADRLYAGTEFLLQETPGRYLNRGAMFSPRGQDFLVVGDPDEKGLRALSESGAAKTVESLKKIRLSATMLEIGFKSENLGEVIHCQVELEQLVEKLRAEHGDLVTAEQCEAVRESLEGFVALIDQAFEKISGGGPGKR
;
A
#
# COMPACT_ATOMS: atom_id res chain seq x y z
N MET A 1 -5.22 9.69 14.68
CA MET A 1 -4.32 10.80 14.29
C MET A 1 -3.14 10.19 13.59
N HIS A 2 -2.87 10.60 12.36
CA HIS A 2 -1.73 10.10 11.59
C HIS A 2 -0.41 10.57 12.21
N THR A 3 0.60 9.71 12.17
CA THR A 3 1.95 10.02 12.69
C THR A 3 2.99 10.11 11.58
N PHE A 4 2.79 9.47 10.42
CA PHE A 4 3.79 9.43 9.34
C PHE A 4 4.29 10.80 8.90
N LEU A 5 3.40 11.67 8.40
CA LEU A 5 3.76 13.02 7.96
C LEU A 5 3.69 14.06 9.08
N PHE A 6 2.96 13.80 10.15
CA PHE A 6 2.59 14.79 11.17
C PHE A 6 3.50 14.75 12.40
N GLU A 7 4.34 13.72 12.54
CA GLU A 7 5.38 13.67 13.54
C GLU A 7 6.74 13.53 12.85
N GLU A 8 7.68 14.39 13.20
CA GLU A 8 9.06 14.23 12.77
C GLU A 8 9.63 12.89 13.24
N GLY A 9 10.49 12.29 12.44
CA GLY A 9 11.06 10.99 12.76
C GLY A 9 11.75 10.32 11.60
N LEU A 10 12.24 9.10 11.87
CA LEU A 10 12.80 8.18 10.91
C LEU A 10 11.94 6.92 10.87
N TRP A 11 11.53 6.54 9.68
CA TRP A 11 10.78 5.34 9.36
C TRP A 11 11.70 4.39 8.60
N THR A 12 11.57 3.08 8.82
CA THR A 12 12.34 2.07 8.08
C THR A 12 11.40 1.12 7.36
N VAL A 13 11.60 0.93 6.06
CA VAL A 13 10.76 0.08 5.21
C VAL A 13 11.50 -1.21 4.83
N LYS A 14 10.77 -2.32 4.77
CA LYS A 14 11.22 -3.55 4.11
C LYS A 14 10.08 -4.10 3.25
N GLY A 15 10.36 -4.41 2.00
CA GLY A 15 9.30 -4.83 1.11
C GLY A 15 9.81 -5.48 -0.16
N GLU A 16 8.93 -5.44 -1.15
CA GLU A 16 9.16 -5.98 -2.47
C GLU A 16 8.96 -4.87 -3.50
N TYR A 17 9.89 -4.78 -4.42
CA TYR A 17 9.77 -4.01 -5.65
C TYR A 17 9.44 -4.96 -6.78
N VAL A 18 8.44 -4.60 -7.59
CA VAL A 18 8.06 -5.33 -8.80
C VAL A 18 8.34 -4.44 -10.00
N ASP A 19 9.17 -4.93 -10.91
CA ASP A 19 9.46 -4.26 -12.19
C ASP A 19 8.38 -4.53 -13.24
N GLU A 20 8.51 -3.84 -14.37
CA GLU A 20 7.60 -3.88 -15.51
C GLU A 20 7.46 -5.27 -16.15
N ALA A 21 8.45 -6.15 -15.95
CA ALA A 21 8.44 -7.52 -16.42
C ALA A 21 7.84 -8.49 -15.38
N GLY A 22 7.31 -7.97 -14.26
CA GLY A 22 6.86 -8.76 -13.11
C GLY A 22 8.00 -9.31 -12.25
N GLY A 23 9.24 -8.87 -12.51
CA GLY A 23 10.42 -9.26 -11.76
C GLY A 23 10.38 -8.68 -10.36
N ARG A 24 10.54 -9.54 -9.35
CA ARG A 24 10.48 -9.18 -7.93
C ARG A 24 11.87 -9.03 -7.35
N ALA A 25 12.08 -8.00 -6.56
CA ALA A 25 13.33 -7.73 -5.86
C ALA A 25 13.04 -7.29 -4.41
N ALA A 26 13.89 -7.72 -3.48
CA ALA A 26 13.81 -7.24 -2.11
C ALA A 26 14.19 -5.76 -2.04
N LEU A 27 13.42 -5.01 -1.25
CA LEU A 27 13.59 -3.60 -1.00
C LEU A 27 13.82 -3.38 0.50
N GLU A 28 14.81 -2.55 0.84
CA GLU A 28 14.99 -2.01 2.18
C GLU A 28 15.21 -0.50 2.09
N GLY A 29 14.73 0.27 3.05
CA GLY A 29 14.88 1.72 2.99
C GLY A 29 14.60 2.44 4.29
N GLU A 30 14.76 3.75 4.24
CA GLU A 30 14.43 4.65 5.33
C GLU A 30 13.78 5.93 4.79
N THR A 31 12.87 6.50 5.57
CA THR A 31 12.22 7.78 5.28
C THR A 31 12.32 8.70 6.49
N ARG A 32 12.88 9.90 6.28
CA ARG A 32 12.97 10.93 7.32
C ARG A 32 11.95 12.03 7.08
N VAL A 33 11.19 12.35 8.12
CA VAL A 33 10.24 13.46 8.12
C VAL A 33 10.77 14.60 8.98
N THR A 34 10.78 15.81 8.44
CA THR A 34 11.24 17.03 9.11
C THR A 34 10.33 18.20 8.77
N HIS A 35 9.90 18.97 9.77
CA HIS A 35 9.04 20.13 9.63
C HIS A 35 9.87 21.40 9.75
N ARG A 36 9.92 22.19 8.68
CA ARG A 36 10.53 23.51 8.67
C ARG A 36 9.45 24.59 8.55
N PRO A 37 9.74 25.85 8.94
CA PRO A 37 8.82 26.96 8.69
C PRO A 37 8.46 27.04 7.20
N GLY A 38 7.17 26.92 6.89
CA GLY A 38 6.64 27.03 5.52
C GLY A 38 6.86 25.81 4.60
N THR A 39 7.55 24.77 5.05
CA THR A 39 7.73 23.54 4.25
C THR A 39 8.05 22.33 5.13
N TRP A 40 7.39 21.20 4.85
CA TRP A 40 7.76 19.92 5.43
C TRP A 40 8.58 19.13 4.41
N LEU A 41 9.52 18.33 4.90
CA LEU A 41 10.37 17.46 4.11
C LEU A 41 10.06 16.02 4.45
N ASN A 42 9.90 15.20 3.43
CA ASN A 42 9.88 13.76 3.52
C ASN A 42 10.97 13.23 2.58
N GLU A 43 12.03 12.70 3.16
CA GLU A 43 13.29 12.32 2.50
C GLU A 43 13.47 10.81 2.61
N GLY A 44 13.19 10.11 1.51
CA GLY A 44 13.26 8.66 1.39
C GLY A 44 14.53 8.18 0.69
N ARG A 45 15.09 7.08 1.17
CA ARG A 45 16.16 6.31 0.52
C ARG A 45 15.77 4.85 0.51
N MET A 46 15.89 4.23 -0.66
CA MET A 46 15.57 2.82 -0.85
C MET A 46 16.73 2.13 -1.56
N ARG A 47 16.99 0.90 -1.18
CA ARG A 47 17.92 -0.01 -1.84
C ARG A 47 17.15 -1.22 -2.34
N ILE A 48 17.26 -1.47 -3.63
CA ILE A 48 16.69 -2.64 -4.30
C ILE A 48 17.83 -3.53 -4.73
N VAL A 49 17.79 -4.82 -4.40
CA VAL A 49 18.81 -5.79 -4.85
C VAL A 49 18.22 -6.67 -5.94
N ARG A 50 18.64 -6.46 -7.18
CA ARG A 50 18.19 -7.22 -8.35
C ARG A 50 19.37 -7.97 -8.97
N ASP A 51 19.25 -9.29 -9.11
CA ASP A 51 20.31 -10.14 -9.68
C ASP A 51 21.71 -9.92 -9.06
N GLY A 52 21.75 -9.65 -7.74
CA GLY A 52 22.98 -9.36 -7.01
C GLY A 52 23.54 -7.94 -7.19
N THR A 53 22.87 -7.09 -7.96
CA THR A 53 23.24 -5.68 -8.17
C THR A 53 22.34 -4.77 -7.34
N PRO A 54 22.90 -3.99 -6.38
CA PRO A 54 22.12 -3.02 -5.62
C PRO A 54 21.86 -1.75 -6.46
N VAL A 55 20.63 -1.27 -6.42
CA VAL A 55 20.18 0.00 -6.98
C VAL A 55 19.66 0.85 -5.85
N ASP A 56 20.26 2.03 -5.67
CA ASP A 56 19.81 3.01 -4.67
C ASP A 56 18.90 4.06 -5.33
N ILE A 57 17.74 4.29 -4.74
CA ILE A 57 16.75 5.28 -5.16
C ILE A 57 16.58 6.29 -4.03
N GLU A 58 16.67 7.57 -4.34
CA GLU A 58 16.42 8.65 -3.39
C GLU A 58 15.20 9.46 -3.82
N ASN A 59 14.38 9.85 -2.86
CA ASN A 59 13.23 10.71 -3.08
C ASN A 59 13.17 11.81 -2.03
N ARG A 60 12.81 13.03 -2.47
CA ARG A 60 12.73 14.19 -1.59
C ARG A 60 11.48 14.99 -1.91
N TYR A 61 10.45 14.77 -1.10
CA TYR A 61 9.23 15.55 -1.16
C TYR A 61 9.39 16.86 -0.38
N ARG A 62 9.08 17.97 -1.04
CA ARG A 62 8.81 19.26 -0.40
C ARG A 62 7.31 19.44 -0.31
N ILE A 63 6.81 19.33 0.90
CA ILE A 63 5.38 19.32 1.21
C ILE A 63 4.99 20.71 1.70
N VAL A 64 3.90 21.25 1.16
CA VAL A 64 3.27 22.44 1.74
C VAL A 64 2.63 22.00 3.07
N PRO A 65 2.88 22.68 4.20
CA PRO A 65 2.24 22.31 5.45
C PRO A 65 0.71 22.28 5.29
N PHE A 66 0.06 21.28 5.89
CA PHE A 66 -1.41 21.20 5.88
C PHE A 66 -1.97 22.47 6.54
N ALA A 67 -2.95 23.09 5.89
CA ALA A 67 -3.70 24.19 6.49
C ALA A 67 -4.55 23.67 7.66
N ASP A 68 -4.89 24.54 8.60
CA ASP A 68 -5.69 24.16 9.77
C ASP A 68 -7.02 23.50 9.35
N GLY A 69 -7.22 22.26 9.79
CA GLY A 69 -8.42 21.47 9.48
C GLY A 69 -8.50 20.94 8.04
N ALA A 70 -7.44 21.11 7.22
CA ALA A 70 -7.39 20.53 5.89
C ALA A 70 -6.92 19.07 5.93
N ASP A 71 -7.60 18.22 5.18
CA ASP A 71 -7.23 16.81 4.99
C ASP A 71 -6.37 16.59 3.74
N PHE A 72 -5.96 17.65 3.04
CA PHE A 72 -5.13 17.53 1.85
C PHE A 72 -4.06 18.62 1.78
N THR A 73 -2.97 18.32 1.10
CA THR A 73 -1.91 19.28 0.78
C THR A 73 -1.21 18.92 -0.53
N SER A 74 -0.40 19.84 -1.05
CA SER A 74 0.43 19.62 -2.23
C SER A 74 1.89 19.37 -1.88
N TRP A 75 2.59 18.71 -2.80
CA TRP A 75 4.02 18.47 -2.70
C TRP A 75 4.69 18.49 -4.07
N GLU A 76 5.99 18.74 -4.08
CA GLU A 76 6.85 18.56 -5.25
C GLU A 76 8.09 17.71 -4.92
N SER A 77 8.63 17.01 -5.92
CA SER A 77 9.89 16.28 -5.83
C SER A 77 10.68 16.45 -7.11
N ASP A 78 12.01 16.52 -7.01
CA ASP A 78 12.92 16.56 -8.16
C ASP A 78 13.61 15.20 -8.26
N HIS A 79 13.24 14.38 -9.25
CA HIS A 79 13.84 13.06 -9.46
C HIS A 79 14.78 13.08 -10.68
N PRO A 80 16.06 12.68 -10.56
CA PRO A 80 17.02 12.77 -11.66
C PRO A 80 16.60 12.04 -12.94
N ALA A 81 15.90 10.91 -12.81
CA ALA A 81 15.47 10.10 -13.95
C ALA A 81 14.07 10.45 -14.50
N LEU A 82 13.18 10.99 -13.65
CA LEU A 82 11.77 11.25 -14.02
C LEU A 82 11.50 12.74 -14.26
N GLY A 83 12.41 13.62 -13.84
CA GLY A 83 12.19 15.05 -13.80
C GLY A 83 11.42 15.50 -12.56
N ARG A 84 10.79 16.67 -12.64
CA ARG A 84 10.01 17.24 -11.53
C ARG A 84 8.63 16.61 -11.46
N LEU A 85 8.33 16.00 -10.32
CA LEU A 85 7.03 15.48 -9.95
C LEU A 85 6.27 16.51 -9.12
N ARG A 86 4.96 16.60 -9.34
CA ARG A 86 4.02 17.35 -8.51
C ARG A 86 2.87 16.46 -8.13
N GLY A 87 2.44 16.55 -6.88
CA GLY A 87 1.38 15.71 -6.36
C GLY A 87 0.65 16.32 -5.19
N HIS A 88 -0.25 15.52 -4.63
CA HIS A 88 -1.01 15.85 -3.44
C HIS A 88 -0.97 14.69 -2.48
N PHE A 89 -0.95 14.99 -1.18
CA PHE A 89 -1.32 14.04 -0.14
C PHE A 89 -2.76 14.33 0.29
N ILE A 90 -3.54 13.28 0.50
CA ILE A 90 -4.92 13.33 1.00
C ILE A 90 -5.01 12.35 2.16
N VAL A 91 -5.47 12.81 3.31
CA VAL A 91 -5.70 12.02 4.52
C VAL A 91 -7.16 11.58 4.53
N VAL A 92 -7.40 10.29 4.63
CA VAL A 92 -8.74 9.70 4.70
C VAL A 92 -8.78 8.70 5.84
N GLY A 93 -9.34 9.09 6.97
CA GLY A 93 -9.41 8.25 8.16
C GLY A 93 -8.02 7.91 8.70
N ASN A 94 -7.62 6.64 8.58
CA ASN A 94 -6.29 6.13 8.94
C ASN A 94 -5.41 5.85 7.71
N ALA A 95 -5.77 6.35 6.52
CA ALA A 95 -4.98 6.24 5.30
C ALA A 95 -4.46 7.60 4.81
N ILE A 96 -3.28 7.59 4.18
CA ILE A 96 -2.76 8.70 3.36
C ILE A 96 -2.70 8.21 1.93
N LEU A 97 -3.33 8.95 1.03
CA LEU A 97 -3.26 8.76 -0.41
C LEU A 97 -2.31 9.80 -0.98
N SER A 98 -1.44 9.39 -1.90
CA SER A 98 -0.65 10.29 -2.73
C SER A 98 -0.99 10.05 -4.18
N SER A 99 -1.07 11.11 -4.96
CA SER A 99 -1.07 11.02 -6.42
C SER A 99 -0.17 12.09 -6.99
N CYS A 100 0.58 11.75 -8.04
CA CYS A 100 1.51 12.66 -8.67
C CYS A 100 1.61 12.45 -10.18
N ALA A 101 2.17 13.46 -10.85
CA ALA A 101 2.56 13.37 -12.23
C ALA A 101 3.76 14.29 -12.54
N THR A 102 4.46 14.00 -13.62
CA THR A 102 5.42 14.94 -14.23
C THR A 102 4.69 16.05 -14.96
N ALA A 103 5.37 17.18 -15.19
CA ALA A 103 4.77 18.35 -15.85
C ALA A 103 4.28 18.05 -17.28
N ASP A 104 4.97 17.16 -18.00
CA ASP A 104 4.61 16.66 -19.33
C ASP A 104 3.61 15.49 -19.30
N ARG A 105 3.22 15.03 -18.10
CA ARG A 105 2.34 13.88 -17.85
C ARG A 105 2.80 12.57 -18.48
N LEU A 106 4.09 12.45 -18.80
CA LEU A 106 4.64 11.18 -19.24
C LEU A 106 4.62 10.18 -18.09
N TYR A 107 4.89 10.61 -16.86
CA TYR A 107 4.82 9.74 -15.70
C TYR A 107 3.70 10.19 -14.77
N ALA A 108 2.97 9.22 -14.22
CA ALA A 108 1.97 9.41 -13.20
C ALA A 108 2.13 8.35 -12.12
N GLY A 109 1.71 8.66 -10.89
CA GLY A 109 1.95 7.80 -9.75
C GLY A 109 0.87 7.87 -8.70
N THR A 110 0.73 6.78 -7.97
CA THR A 110 -0.08 6.71 -6.77
C THR A 110 0.68 6.02 -5.64
N GLU A 111 0.47 6.48 -4.42
CA GLU A 111 0.97 5.85 -3.21
C GLU A 111 -0.13 5.83 -2.16
N PHE A 112 -0.11 4.81 -1.31
CA PHE A 112 -1.08 4.54 -0.28
C PHE A 112 -0.32 4.14 0.99
N LEU A 113 -0.60 4.83 2.09
CA LEU A 113 -0.09 4.49 3.41
C LEU A 113 -1.26 4.25 4.37
N LEU A 114 -1.38 3.04 4.91
CA LEU A 114 -2.37 2.72 5.95
C LEU A 114 -1.70 2.68 7.30
N GLN A 115 -2.17 3.50 8.24
CA GLN A 115 -1.75 3.44 9.63
C GLN A 115 -2.39 2.22 10.29
N GLU A 116 -1.60 1.17 10.50
CA GLU A 116 -2.00 0.00 11.31
C GLU A 116 -1.87 0.34 12.80
N THR A 117 -0.76 0.98 13.17
CA THR A 117 -0.52 1.54 14.52
C THR A 117 0.24 2.87 14.40
N PRO A 118 0.35 3.67 15.48
CA PRO A 118 1.13 4.91 15.45
C PRO A 118 2.60 4.76 15.01
N GLY A 119 3.19 3.56 15.10
CA GLY A 119 4.57 3.30 14.69
C GLY A 119 4.69 2.31 13.53
N ARG A 120 3.58 1.98 12.85
CA ARG A 120 3.54 0.94 11.82
C ARG A 120 2.60 1.33 10.68
N TYR A 121 3.13 1.39 9.47
CA TYR A 121 2.37 1.67 8.26
C TYR A 121 2.54 0.59 7.20
N LEU A 122 1.45 0.20 6.56
CA LEU A 122 1.49 -0.52 5.29
C LEU A 122 1.63 0.50 4.16
N ASN A 123 2.61 0.32 3.26
CA ASN A 123 2.83 1.20 2.12
C ASN A 123 2.67 0.42 0.80
N ARG A 124 1.94 1.01 -0.15
CA ARG A 124 1.83 0.50 -1.52
C ARG A 124 1.84 1.64 -2.50
N GLY A 125 2.53 1.49 -3.62
CA GLY A 125 2.50 2.50 -4.66
C GLY A 125 2.73 1.91 -6.04
N ALA A 126 2.22 2.60 -7.04
CA ALA A 126 2.44 2.28 -8.44
C ALA A 126 2.86 3.52 -9.20
N MET A 127 3.72 3.35 -10.18
CA MET A 127 4.06 4.37 -11.16
C MET A 127 3.70 3.87 -12.54
N PHE A 128 3.16 4.77 -13.34
CA PHE A 128 2.65 4.54 -14.67
C PHE A 128 3.44 5.39 -15.65
N SER A 129 3.71 4.82 -16.81
CA SER A 129 4.33 5.52 -17.94
C SER A 129 3.59 5.19 -19.23
N PRO A 130 3.75 5.99 -20.31
CA PRO A 130 2.92 5.88 -21.52
C PRO A 130 3.26 4.62 -22.33
N ARG A 131 4.29 3.87 -21.92
CA ARG A 131 4.74 2.64 -22.57
C ARG A 131 4.09 1.38 -21.96
N GLY A 132 3.14 1.53 -21.03
CA GLY A 132 2.54 0.40 -20.30
C GLY A 132 3.55 -0.26 -19.36
N GLN A 133 4.52 0.53 -18.92
CA GLN A 133 5.66 0.12 -18.12
C GLN A 133 5.37 0.59 -16.70
N ASP A 134 4.89 -0.35 -15.89
CA ASP A 134 4.44 -0.14 -14.52
C ASP A 134 5.46 -0.69 -13.53
N PHE A 135 5.62 -0.03 -12.38
CA PHE A 135 6.31 -0.64 -11.25
C PHE A 135 5.48 -0.53 -9.99
N LEU A 136 5.37 -1.63 -9.24
CA LEU A 136 4.65 -1.73 -7.99
C LEU A 136 5.66 -1.78 -6.85
N VAL A 137 5.58 -0.83 -5.94
CA VAL A 137 6.29 -0.89 -4.66
C VAL A 137 5.30 -1.43 -3.63
N VAL A 138 5.60 -2.58 -3.06
CA VAL A 138 4.87 -3.16 -1.92
C VAL A 138 5.79 -3.10 -0.70
N GLY A 139 5.67 -2.04 0.09
CA GLY A 139 6.36 -1.92 1.38
C GLY A 139 5.56 -2.63 2.47
N ASP A 140 6.12 -3.71 3.03
CA ASP A 140 5.73 -4.18 4.37
C ASP A 140 6.52 -3.36 5.43
N PRO A 141 6.10 -3.37 6.70
CA PRO A 141 5.75 -2.13 7.38
C PRO A 141 6.90 -1.17 7.69
N ASP A 142 6.61 0.12 7.54
CA ASP A 142 7.43 1.22 8.04
C ASP A 142 7.41 1.22 9.58
N GLU A 143 8.46 0.73 10.23
CA GLU A 143 8.59 0.75 11.70
C GLU A 143 9.24 2.05 12.20
N LYS A 144 8.56 2.75 13.12
CA LYS A 144 9.12 3.89 13.86
C LYS A 144 9.91 3.40 15.08
N GLY A 145 11.18 3.01 14.88
CA GLY A 145 12.13 2.74 15.97
C GLY A 145 11.81 1.55 16.90
N LEU A 146 12.48 0.41 16.65
CA LEU A 146 12.82 -0.72 17.55
C LEU A 146 11.90 -1.00 18.77
N ARG A 147 10.95 -1.92 18.59
CA ARG A 147 10.73 -3.09 19.47
C ARG A 147 9.65 -4.01 18.86
N ALA A 148 10.08 -5.18 18.39
CA ALA A 148 9.20 -6.29 18.08
C ALA A 148 8.44 -6.71 19.36
N LEU A 149 7.14 -6.45 19.39
CA LEU A 149 6.22 -7.10 20.30
C LEU A 149 5.55 -8.24 19.53
N SER A 150 5.67 -9.45 20.05
CA SER A 150 5.01 -10.62 19.52
C SER A 150 3.49 -10.40 19.51
N GLU A 151 2.94 -10.09 18.34
CA GLU A 151 1.49 -10.00 18.14
C GLU A 151 0.86 -11.39 18.34
N SER A 152 -0.26 -11.43 19.07
CA SER A 152 -1.05 -12.65 19.29
C SER A 152 -1.64 -13.16 17.96
N GLY A 153 -1.96 -14.46 17.89
CA GLY A 153 -2.47 -15.07 16.65
C GLY A 153 -3.68 -14.35 16.05
N ALA A 154 -4.61 -13.88 16.87
CA ALA A 154 -5.80 -13.16 16.41
C ALA A 154 -5.48 -11.79 15.78
N ALA A 155 -4.48 -11.06 16.30
CA ALA A 155 -4.06 -9.78 15.72
C ALA A 155 -3.44 -9.99 14.34
N LYS A 156 -2.65 -11.06 14.17
CA LYS A 156 -2.06 -11.44 12.88
C LYS A 156 -3.11 -11.87 11.85
N THR A 157 -4.14 -12.61 12.28
CA THR A 157 -5.26 -13.00 11.42
C THR A 157 -6.04 -11.79 10.92
N VAL A 158 -6.40 -10.87 11.83
CA VAL A 158 -7.08 -9.61 11.45
C VAL A 158 -6.25 -8.78 10.48
N GLU A 159 -4.94 -8.69 10.71
CA GLU A 159 -4.06 -7.92 9.84
C GLU A 159 -3.90 -8.55 8.45
N SER A 160 -3.76 -9.88 8.37
CA SER A 160 -3.75 -10.55 7.07
C SER A 160 -5.07 -10.35 6.29
N LEU A 161 -6.24 -10.46 6.94
CA LEU A 161 -7.52 -10.19 6.28
C LEU A 161 -7.64 -8.75 5.79
N LYS A 162 -7.11 -7.76 6.53
CA LYS A 162 -7.09 -6.35 6.07
C LYS A 162 -6.23 -6.20 4.83
N LYS A 163 -5.06 -6.84 4.81
CA LYS A 163 -4.17 -6.84 3.63
C LYS A 163 -4.85 -7.47 2.41
N ILE A 164 -5.60 -8.56 2.59
CA ILE A 164 -6.34 -9.23 1.50
C ILE A 164 -7.50 -8.34 1.03
N ARG A 165 -8.29 -7.77 1.95
CA ARG A 165 -9.41 -6.86 1.63
C ARG A 165 -8.94 -5.63 0.86
N LEU A 166 -7.82 -5.06 1.28
CA LEU A 166 -7.24 -3.89 0.63
C LEU A 166 -6.78 -4.21 -0.80
N SER A 167 -6.09 -5.34 -1.00
CA SER A 167 -5.72 -5.79 -2.35
C SER A 167 -6.95 -5.93 -3.24
N ALA A 168 -8.05 -6.48 -2.72
CA ALA A 168 -9.31 -6.60 -3.45
C ALA A 168 -9.87 -5.22 -3.86
N THR A 169 -9.87 -4.24 -2.95
CA THR A 169 -10.35 -2.89 -3.26
C THR A 169 -9.53 -2.20 -4.35
N MET A 170 -8.22 -2.46 -4.45
CA MET A 170 -7.40 -1.92 -5.54
C MET A 170 -7.80 -2.49 -6.91
N LEU A 171 -8.30 -3.73 -6.96
CA LEU A 171 -8.78 -4.35 -8.20
C LEU A 171 -10.06 -3.69 -8.73
N GLU A 172 -10.87 -3.03 -7.88
CA GLU A 172 -12.13 -2.40 -8.31
C GLU A 172 -11.93 -1.36 -9.42
N ILE A 173 -10.78 -0.70 -9.45
CA ILE A 173 -10.43 0.27 -10.49
C ILE A 173 -10.13 -0.45 -11.80
N GLY A 174 -9.33 -1.53 -11.76
CA GLY A 174 -8.96 -2.29 -12.95
C GLY A 174 -10.12 -3.09 -13.55
N PHE A 175 -11.04 -3.63 -12.74
CA PHE A 175 -12.27 -4.25 -13.23
C PHE A 175 -13.24 -3.26 -13.92
N LYS A 176 -13.09 -1.95 -13.68
CA LYS A 176 -13.86 -0.89 -14.34
C LYS A 176 -13.13 -0.32 -15.57
N SER A 177 -11.96 -0.85 -15.92
CA SER A 177 -11.18 -0.41 -17.08
C SER A 177 -11.85 -0.81 -18.39
N GLU A 178 -11.71 0.03 -19.41
CA GLU A 178 -12.08 -0.30 -20.80
C GLU A 178 -11.01 -1.16 -21.49
N ASN A 179 -9.84 -1.34 -20.85
CA ASN A 179 -8.75 -2.17 -21.35
C ASN A 179 -8.93 -3.63 -20.92
N LEU A 180 -9.24 -4.51 -21.88
CA LEU A 180 -9.44 -5.93 -21.64
C LEU A 180 -8.22 -6.61 -20.99
N GLY A 181 -7.00 -6.17 -21.30
CA GLY A 181 -5.78 -6.70 -20.69
C GLY A 181 -5.69 -6.42 -19.18
N GLU A 182 -6.09 -5.22 -18.76
CA GLU A 182 -6.14 -4.84 -17.33
C GLU A 182 -7.22 -5.63 -16.60
N VAL A 183 -8.39 -5.83 -17.23
CA VAL A 183 -9.47 -6.66 -16.64
C VAL A 183 -9.02 -8.11 -16.46
N ILE A 184 -8.33 -8.69 -17.46
CA ILE A 184 -7.77 -10.06 -17.37
C ILE A 184 -6.72 -10.13 -16.26
N HIS A 185 -5.84 -9.13 -16.14
CA HIS A 185 -4.85 -9.07 -15.07
C HIS A 185 -5.53 -9.05 -13.69
N CYS A 186 -6.53 -8.19 -13.50
CA CYS A 186 -7.28 -8.11 -12.26
C CYS A 186 -8.01 -9.42 -11.93
N GLN A 187 -8.49 -10.14 -12.93
CA GLN A 187 -9.09 -11.47 -12.74
C GLN A 187 -8.07 -12.49 -12.24
N VAL A 188 -6.86 -12.51 -12.80
CA VAL A 188 -5.76 -13.38 -12.34
C VAL A 188 -5.34 -13.02 -10.91
N GLU A 189 -5.25 -11.74 -10.58
CA GLU A 189 -4.94 -11.28 -9.22
C GLU A 189 -6.04 -11.64 -8.22
N LEU A 190 -7.32 -11.53 -8.62
CA LEU A 190 -8.45 -11.96 -7.79
C LEU A 190 -8.34 -13.45 -7.43
N GLU A 191 -8.04 -14.31 -8.41
CA GLU A 191 -7.83 -15.74 -8.18
C GLU A 191 -6.68 -16.01 -7.18
N GLN A 192 -5.57 -15.28 -7.30
CA GLN A 192 -4.46 -15.38 -6.35
C GLN A 192 -4.86 -14.95 -4.94
N LEU A 193 -5.66 -13.88 -4.80
CA LEU A 193 -6.16 -13.43 -3.51
C LEU A 193 -7.13 -14.43 -2.89
N VAL A 194 -7.95 -15.13 -3.69
CA VAL A 194 -8.83 -16.20 -3.24
C VAL A 194 -8.01 -17.38 -2.70
N GLU A 195 -6.98 -17.83 -3.43
CA GLU A 195 -6.09 -18.89 -2.95
C GLU A 195 -5.36 -18.49 -1.66
N LYS A 196 -4.90 -17.24 -1.59
CA LYS A 196 -4.25 -16.70 -0.39
C LYS A 196 -5.20 -16.67 0.81
N LEU A 197 -6.44 -16.20 0.61
CA LEU A 197 -7.47 -16.19 1.65
C LEU A 197 -7.72 -17.60 2.18
N ARG A 198 -7.85 -18.59 1.28
CA ARG A 198 -8.04 -19.99 1.66
C ARG A 198 -6.84 -20.58 2.40
N ALA A 199 -5.63 -20.31 1.93
CA ALA A 199 -4.41 -20.85 2.52
C ALA A 199 -4.15 -20.29 3.92
N GLU A 200 -4.43 -19.00 4.13
CA GLU A 200 -4.14 -18.30 5.38
C GLU A 200 -5.31 -18.35 6.39
N HIS A 201 -6.55 -18.46 5.91
CA HIS A 201 -7.78 -18.33 6.73
C HIS A 201 -8.81 -19.44 6.47
N GLY A 202 -8.36 -20.65 6.14
CA GLY A 202 -9.23 -21.80 5.87
C GLY A 202 -10.10 -22.26 7.05
N ASP A 203 -9.83 -21.75 8.25
CA ASP A 203 -10.67 -21.87 9.45
C ASP A 203 -11.87 -20.90 9.45
N LEU A 204 -11.78 -19.79 8.71
CA LEU A 204 -12.81 -18.76 8.60
C LEU A 204 -13.61 -18.86 7.30
N VAL A 205 -13.03 -19.43 6.25
CA VAL A 205 -13.66 -19.58 4.92
C VAL A 205 -13.55 -21.00 4.40
N THR A 206 -14.61 -21.54 3.79
CA THR A 206 -14.55 -22.89 3.20
C THR A 206 -14.06 -22.87 1.76
N ALA A 207 -13.64 -24.04 1.25
CA ALA A 207 -13.24 -24.18 -0.15
C ALA A 207 -14.39 -23.80 -1.09
N GLU A 208 -15.61 -24.24 -0.79
CA GLU A 208 -16.81 -23.93 -1.59
C GLU A 208 -17.11 -22.43 -1.63
N GLN A 209 -16.92 -21.73 -0.51
CA GLN A 209 -17.07 -20.27 -0.47
C GLN A 209 -16.02 -19.57 -1.33
N CYS A 210 -14.78 -20.06 -1.32
CA CYS A 210 -13.70 -19.53 -2.16
C CYS A 210 -13.95 -19.77 -3.66
N GLU A 211 -14.40 -20.97 -4.04
CA GLU A 211 -14.78 -21.29 -5.42
C GLU A 211 -15.89 -20.36 -5.93
N ALA A 212 -16.92 -20.12 -5.11
CA ALA A 212 -18.08 -19.33 -5.50
C ALA A 212 -17.77 -17.85 -5.80
N VAL A 213 -16.62 -17.34 -5.35
CA VAL A 213 -16.24 -15.93 -5.50
C VAL A 213 -15.08 -15.69 -6.45
N ARG A 214 -14.49 -16.75 -7.06
CA ARG A 214 -13.32 -16.63 -7.95
C ARG A 214 -13.51 -15.65 -9.11
N GLU A 215 -14.74 -15.55 -9.62
CA GLU A 215 -15.08 -14.70 -10.77
C GLU A 215 -15.80 -13.40 -10.37
N SER A 216 -15.91 -13.11 -9.07
CA SER A 216 -16.66 -11.96 -8.57
C SER A 216 -15.89 -11.23 -7.49
N LEU A 217 -15.35 -10.06 -7.84
CA LEU A 217 -14.69 -9.19 -6.88
C LEU A 217 -15.63 -8.78 -5.74
N GLU A 218 -16.89 -8.45 -6.06
CA GLU A 218 -17.91 -8.12 -5.06
C GLU A 218 -18.21 -9.29 -4.12
N GLY A 219 -18.35 -10.50 -4.68
CA GLY A 219 -18.52 -11.73 -3.90
C GLY A 219 -17.32 -12.00 -2.98
N PHE A 220 -16.10 -11.80 -3.48
CA PHE A 220 -14.88 -12.00 -2.71
C PHE A 220 -14.75 -11.02 -1.56
N VAL A 221 -15.04 -9.75 -1.83
CA VAL A 221 -15.14 -8.69 -0.84
C VAL A 221 -16.14 -9.04 0.26
N ALA A 222 -17.34 -9.47 -0.09
CA ALA A 222 -18.37 -9.86 0.87
C ALA A 222 -17.93 -11.07 1.73
N LEU A 223 -17.19 -12.02 1.14
CA LEU A 223 -16.64 -13.17 1.87
C LEU A 223 -15.60 -12.75 2.91
N ILE A 224 -14.74 -11.79 2.60
CA ILE A 224 -13.76 -11.25 3.56
C ILE A 224 -14.46 -10.49 4.68
N ASP A 225 -15.49 -9.69 4.37
CA ASP A 225 -16.26 -8.95 5.37
C ASP A 225 -16.97 -9.94 6.34
N GLN A 226 -17.48 -11.07 5.85
CA GLN A 226 -17.98 -12.16 6.70
C GLN A 226 -16.89 -12.80 7.58
N ALA A 227 -15.66 -12.95 7.06
CA ALA A 227 -14.55 -13.47 7.85
C ALA A 227 -14.18 -12.51 9.01
N PHE A 228 -14.22 -11.19 8.78
CA PHE A 228 -14.05 -10.18 9.84
C PHE A 228 -15.13 -10.25 10.92
N GLU A 229 -16.38 -10.48 10.54
CA GLU A 229 -17.49 -10.63 11.48
C GLU A 229 -17.32 -11.88 12.36
N LYS A 230 -16.85 -13.00 11.80
CA LYS A 230 -16.59 -14.24 12.56
C LYS A 230 -15.53 -14.05 13.64
N ILE A 231 -14.48 -13.26 13.35
CA ILE A 231 -13.46 -12.91 14.33
C ILE A 231 -14.02 -12.00 15.42
N SER A 232 -14.86 -11.02 15.03
CA SER A 232 -15.43 -10.02 15.95
C SER A 232 -16.56 -10.58 16.83
N GLY A 233 -17.27 -11.62 16.36
CA GLY A 233 -18.34 -12.31 17.08
C GLY A 233 -17.87 -13.41 18.04
N GLY A 234 -16.56 -13.68 18.11
CA GLY A 234 -15.94 -14.73 18.92
C GLY A 234 -15.71 -14.40 20.40
N GLY A 235 -16.76 -13.96 21.12
CA GLY A 235 -16.91 -14.19 22.57
C GLY A 235 -17.20 -12.97 23.49
N PRO A 236 -17.93 -13.13 24.62
CA PRO A 236 -18.47 -14.36 25.21
C PRO A 236 -20.01 -14.39 25.28
N GLY A 237 -20.61 -15.55 25.01
CA GLY A 237 -22.00 -15.79 25.37
C GLY A 237 -22.67 -16.93 24.61
N LYS A 238 -22.48 -18.17 25.07
CA LYS A 238 -23.55 -19.16 25.14
C LYS A 238 -23.27 -20.14 26.27
N ARG A 239 -24.34 -20.37 27.03
CA ARG A 239 -24.48 -21.16 28.27
C ARG A 239 -24.12 -22.62 28.08
#